data_AF-A0A840ATW4-F1
#
_entry.id   AF-A0A840ATW4-F1
#
_cell.length_a   1.000
_cell.length_b   1.000
_cell.length_c   1.000
_cell.angle_alpha   90.00
_cell.angle_beta   90.00
_cell.angle_gamma   90.00
#
_symmetry.space_group_name_H-M   'P 1'
#
loop_
_entity.id
_entity.type
_entity.pdbx_description
1 polymer ?
#
loop_
_entity_poly.entity_id
_entity_poly.type
_entity_poly.pdbx_seq_one_letter_code
_entity_poly.pdbx_strand_id
1 'polypeptide(L)'
;MSTNRSSHIRLTSHPGAQAPVRFPIRWGEADPRKRGPIIGTVANAADRNTIGTHGGSYSLYRALAVSSGALNPIQRPDLRNTSPVVTIGPHPQWSDPARIVSLDPFGHMAAEIFAKEIAEGVDIRPTIAITKARLTMAELHEAIRLERLSIDGEIVRENGDVSVTKAAIDPVWHIPGIAARFSVSEEQLRRTLFEQTGGMYPELVTRPDLDVFLPPIGGTTIYIFGDPAALSDPGRTLACRVHDECNGSDVFGSDICTCRPYLIQGIEEAVREAQKGGAGLVVYNRKEGRALGEVTKFLVYNARKRQEGGDQAATYFERTECVAGVQDARFQQLMPDVLHWLGIRRIDRFISMSDMKYDAITGSGIEIVERVPIPEELIPSDARVEIDAKKAAGYFSPTARPSSDDLTRTVGRSLEKY
;
A
#
# COMPACT_ATOMS: atom_id res chain seq x y z
N MET A 1 35.02 -10.47 20.34
CA MET A 1 34.24 -9.60 21.23
C MET A 1 34.67 -8.16 20.99
N SER A 2 33.85 -7.34 20.33
CA SER A 2 34.06 -5.89 20.27
C SER A 2 32.80 -5.24 20.84
N THR A 3 32.93 -4.79 22.08
CA THR A 3 31.91 -4.09 22.85
C THR A 3 31.90 -2.61 22.46
N ASN A 4 31.28 -2.27 21.33
CA ASN A 4 30.88 -0.88 21.08
C ASN A 4 29.47 -0.65 21.64
N ARG A 5 29.35 -0.67 22.97
CA ARG A 5 28.20 -0.03 23.63
C ARG A 5 28.58 1.44 23.85
N SER A 6 28.09 2.35 23.00
CA SER A 6 28.07 3.75 23.42
C SER A 6 27.13 3.85 24.62
N SER A 7 27.65 4.19 25.79
CA SER A 7 26.87 4.36 27.03
C SER A 7 25.92 5.56 27.00
N HIS A 8 25.99 6.39 25.96
CA HIS A 8 25.18 7.58 25.80
C HIS A 8 24.13 7.39 24.70
N ILE A 9 22.86 7.52 25.08
CA ILE A 9 21.74 7.65 24.15
C ILE A 9 21.71 9.10 23.69
N ARG A 10 21.98 9.34 22.40
CA ARG A 10 21.81 10.67 21.80
C ARG A 10 20.38 10.77 21.29
N LEU A 11 19.57 11.61 21.91
CA LEU A 11 18.21 11.88 21.45
C LEU A 11 18.27 12.60 20.11
N THR A 12 17.54 12.08 19.13
CA THR A 12 17.43 12.62 17.76
C THR A 12 16.61 13.90 17.70
N SER A 13 15.83 14.16 18.76
CA SER A 13 14.97 15.33 18.97
C SER A 13 15.66 16.54 19.58
N HIS A 14 16.85 16.38 20.16
CA HIS A 14 17.60 17.53 20.65
C HIS A 14 18.44 18.11 19.51
N PRO A 15 18.26 19.40 19.15
CA PRO A 15 19.07 20.06 18.15
C PRO A 15 20.50 20.20 18.70
N GLY A 16 21.31 19.16 18.52
CA GLY A 16 22.74 19.22 18.77
C GLY A 16 23.38 20.10 17.71
N ALA A 17 23.40 21.41 17.99
CA ALA A 17 23.76 22.51 17.08
C ALA A 17 22.82 22.63 15.86
N GLN A 18 22.47 23.87 15.52
CA GLN A 18 21.76 24.28 14.28
C GLN A 18 22.60 24.01 13.01
N ALA A 19 23.34 22.91 12.95
CA ALA A 19 24.10 22.54 11.77
C ALA A 19 23.10 22.11 10.68
N PRO A 20 23.16 22.70 9.48
CA PRO A 20 22.30 22.27 8.38
C PRO A 20 22.50 20.78 8.09
N VAL A 21 21.40 20.11 7.74
CA VAL A 21 21.43 18.69 7.36
C VAL A 21 22.43 18.49 6.22
N ARG A 22 23.39 17.58 6.39
CA ARG A 22 24.45 17.33 5.40
C ARG A 22 23.89 16.96 4.01
N PHE A 23 22.76 16.26 4.00
CA PHE A 23 22.04 15.80 2.82
C PHE A 23 20.63 16.38 2.80
N PRO A 24 20.43 17.64 2.38
CA PRO A 24 19.09 18.23 2.29
C PRO A 24 18.24 17.51 1.23
N ILE A 25 16.93 17.45 1.46
CA ILE A 25 15.97 16.85 0.52
C ILE A 25 15.22 17.99 -0.19
N ARG A 26 15.23 17.99 -1.52
CA ARG A 26 14.44 18.91 -2.35
C ARG A 26 13.31 18.13 -3.02
N TRP A 27 12.16 18.02 -2.34
CA TRP A 27 11.04 17.23 -2.86
C TRP A 27 10.53 17.79 -4.19
N GLY A 28 10.24 16.92 -5.17
CA GLY A 28 9.85 17.31 -6.53
C GLY A 28 11.00 17.70 -7.47
N GLU A 29 12.26 17.73 -7.02
CA GLU A 29 13.39 17.92 -7.93
C GLU A 29 13.57 16.71 -8.86
N ALA A 30 13.69 16.97 -10.16
CA ALA A 30 13.74 15.95 -11.21
C ALA A 30 15.11 15.26 -11.28
N ASP A 31 16.20 15.97 -10.98
CA ASP A 31 17.53 15.39 -10.89
C ASP A 31 17.72 14.73 -9.51
N PRO A 32 17.81 13.39 -9.43
CA PRO A 32 17.86 12.71 -8.14
C PRO A 32 19.10 13.07 -7.30
N ARG A 33 20.22 13.47 -7.94
CA ARG A 33 21.41 13.93 -7.19
C ARG A 33 21.17 15.28 -6.53
N LYS A 34 20.39 16.18 -7.17
CA LYS A 34 20.00 17.47 -6.59
C LYS A 34 18.85 17.32 -5.58
N ARG A 35 17.94 16.37 -5.82
CA ARG A 35 16.87 15.97 -4.90
C ARG A 35 17.45 15.50 -3.56
N GLY A 36 18.59 14.79 -3.59
CA GLY A 36 19.29 14.26 -2.42
C GLY A 36 18.75 12.89 -1.98
N PRO A 37 19.51 12.07 -1.22
CA PRO A 37 19.08 10.73 -0.79
C PRO A 37 18.08 10.76 0.38
N ILE A 38 17.35 9.67 0.59
CA ILE A 38 16.61 9.41 1.85
C ILE A 38 17.52 8.67 2.83
N ILE A 39 17.74 9.23 4.02
CA ILE A 39 18.66 8.70 5.04
C ILE A 39 17.97 8.64 6.41
N GLY A 40 17.40 7.47 6.70
CA GLY A 40 16.81 7.10 7.98
C GLY A 40 17.76 6.29 8.87
N THR A 41 19.04 6.66 8.89
CA THR A 41 20.09 5.91 9.61
C THR A 41 19.93 6.00 11.13
N VAL A 42 20.31 4.92 11.83
CA VAL A 42 20.43 4.86 13.30
C VAL A 42 21.88 4.84 13.78
N ALA A 43 22.85 4.77 12.85
CA ALA A 43 24.26 4.64 13.17
C ALA A 43 24.96 6.01 13.21
N ASN A 44 24.71 6.88 12.23
CA ASN A 44 25.30 8.22 12.16
C ASN A 44 24.23 9.31 12.14
N ALA A 45 23.92 9.87 13.31
CA ALA A 45 22.88 10.90 13.43
C ALA A 45 23.14 12.17 12.59
N ALA A 46 24.39 12.46 12.22
CA ALA A 46 24.73 13.64 11.43
C ALA A 46 24.31 13.54 9.95
N ASP A 47 24.18 12.32 9.42
CA ASP A 47 23.77 12.09 8.03
C ASP A 47 22.23 11.98 7.90
N ARG A 48 21.51 11.82 9.01
CA ARG A 48 20.06 11.61 9.03
C ARG A 48 19.32 12.84 8.50
N ASN A 49 18.36 12.61 7.60
CA ASN A 49 17.50 13.65 7.02
C ASN A 49 16.00 13.28 7.02
N THR A 50 15.61 12.27 7.80
CA THR A 50 14.20 11.87 7.97
C THR A 50 13.81 11.73 9.44
N ILE A 51 12.51 11.83 9.70
CA ILE A 51 11.87 11.33 10.92
C ILE A 51 11.68 9.81 10.77
N GLY A 52 11.90 9.05 11.85
CA GLY A 52 11.85 7.59 11.82
C GLY A 52 13.14 6.95 11.27
N THR A 53 13.05 5.70 10.81
CA THR A 53 14.21 4.90 10.40
C THR A 53 13.91 4.04 9.18
N HIS A 54 14.94 3.65 8.43
CA HIS A 54 14.78 2.67 7.34
C HIS A 54 14.11 1.37 7.81
N GLY A 55 13.34 0.75 6.90
CA GLY A 55 12.57 -0.46 7.15
C GLY A 55 11.25 -0.23 7.90
N GLY A 56 10.91 1.01 8.28
CA GLY A 56 9.59 1.43 8.75
C GLY A 56 8.98 0.46 9.77
N SER A 57 7.96 -0.29 9.35
CA SER A 57 7.22 -1.28 10.16
C SER A 57 8.09 -2.40 10.75
N TYR A 58 9.27 -2.65 10.17
CA TYR A 58 10.21 -3.68 10.63
C TYR A 58 11.27 -3.16 11.60
N SER A 59 11.29 -1.85 11.90
CA SER A 59 12.28 -1.23 12.78
C SER A 59 12.31 -1.84 14.19
N LEU A 60 11.15 -2.18 14.76
CA LEU A 60 11.05 -2.83 16.07
C LEU A 60 11.57 -4.27 16.05
N TYR A 61 11.26 -5.05 15.01
CA TYR A 61 11.83 -6.39 14.85
C TYR A 61 13.35 -6.34 14.65
N ARG A 62 13.84 -5.34 13.91
CA ARG A 62 15.26 -5.08 13.78
C ARG A 62 15.88 -4.76 15.14
N ALA A 63 15.23 -3.93 15.95
CA ALA A 63 15.69 -3.60 17.30
C ALA A 63 15.78 -4.85 18.18
N LEU A 64 14.76 -5.73 18.15
CA LEU A 64 14.80 -7.02 18.84
C LEU A 64 15.96 -7.92 18.36
N ALA A 65 16.19 -8.00 17.05
CA ALA A 65 17.30 -8.76 16.49
C ALA A 65 18.68 -8.20 16.90
N VAL A 66 18.80 -6.87 17.03
CA VAL A 66 20.00 -6.23 17.57
C VAL A 66 20.17 -6.55 19.05
N SER A 67 19.09 -6.41 19.84
CA SER A 67 19.10 -6.68 21.28
C SER A 67 19.43 -8.14 21.60
N SER A 68 18.97 -9.09 20.78
CA SER A 68 19.29 -10.52 20.92
C SER A 68 20.68 -10.89 20.39
N GLY A 69 21.38 -9.97 19.73
CA GLY A 69 22.67 -10.22 19.09
C GLY A 69 22.59 -10.95 17.74
N ALA A 70 21.38 -11.23 17.24
CA ALA A 70 21.17 -11.83 15.92
C ALA A 70 21.52 -10.90 14.75
N LEU A 71 21.55 -9.58 14.99
CA LEU A 71 21.91 -8.57 13.99
C LEU A 71 22.93 -7.57 14.54
N ASN A 72 24.02 -7.34 13.80
CA ASN A 72 24.96 -6.27 14.13
C ASN A 72 24.41 -4.90 13.65
N PRO A 73 24.18 -3.93 14.55
CA PRO A 73 23.57 -2.65 14.18
C PRO A 73 24.48 -1.76 13.33
N ILE A 74 25.80 -1.98 13.38
CA ILE A 74 26.83 -1.20 12.66
C ILE A 74 27.12 -1.82 11.29
N GLN A 75 26.81 -3.11 11.10
CA GLN A 75 27.05 -3.79 9.84
C GLN A 75 26.18 -3.18 8.74
N ARG A 76 26.85 -2.77 7.66
CA ARG A 76 26.19 -2.21 6.48
C ARG A 76 25.64 -3.32 5.61
N PRO A 77 24.44 -3.15 5.04
CA PRO A 77 23.94 -4.07 4.04
C PRO A 77 24.85 -4.03 2.80
N ASP A 78 25.13 -5.21 2.25
CA ASP A 78 25.75 -5.33 0.94
C ASP A 78 24.67 -5.19 -0.13
N LEU A 79 24.70 -4.08 -0.88
CA LEU A 79 23.73 -3.77 -1.93
C LEU A 79 24.26 -4.10 -3.33
N ARG A 80 25.37 -4.86 -3.44
CA ARG A 80 25.85 -5.33 -4.74
C ARG A 80 24.83 -6.30 -5.33
N ASN A 81 24.59 -6.18 -6.64
CA ASN A 81 23.64 -7.00 -7.39
C ASN A 81 22.19 -6.93 -6.89
N THR A 82 21.80 -5.84 -6.22
CA THR A 82 20.40 -5.61 -5.80
C THR A 82 19.65 -4.64 -6.72
N SER A 83 20.23 -4.29 -7.87
CA SER A 83 19.59 -3.38 -8.83
C SER A 83 18.27 -3.97 -9.37
N PRO A 84 17.27 -3.13 -9.69
CA PRO A 84 16.02 -3.56 -10.31
C PRO A 84 16.22 -4.43 -11.55
N VAL A 85 15.46 -5.51 -11.66
CA VAL A 85 15.47 -6.38 -12.86
C VAL A 85 14.68 -5.82 -14.04
N VAL A 86 13.94 -4.72 -13.82
CA VAL A 86 13.22 -3.95 -14.83
C VAL A 86 13.38 -2.46 -14.50
N THR A 87 13.59 -1.66 -15.53
CA THR A 87 13.59 -0.20 -15.43
C THR A 87 12.16 0.33 -15.41
N ILE A 88 11.83 1.15 -14.42
CA ILE A 88 10.58 1.92 -14.36
C ILE A 88 10.95 3.40 -14.36
N GLY A 89 10.22 4.19 -15.16
CA GLY A 89 10.42 5.62 -15.31
C GLY A 89 11.76 6.03 -15.94
N PRO A 90 12.18 7.31 -15.78
CA PRO A 90 11.46 8.34 -15.03
C PRO A 90 10.15 8.75 -15.72
N HIS A 91 9.12 9.03 -14.93
CA HIS A 91 7.86 9.58 -15.41
C HIS A 91 7.73 11.05 -15.00
N PRO A 92 7.09 11.92 -15.80
CA PRO A 92 6.94 13.35 -15.47
C PRO A 92 6.30 13.61 -14.10
N GLN A 93 5.45 12.70 -13.63
CA GLN A 93 4.80 12.76 -12.32
C GLN A 93 5.79 12.73 -11.15
N TRP A 94 7.01 12.21 -11.32
CA TRP A 94 8.01 12.09 -10.25
C TRP A 94 8.57 13.43 -9.79
N SER A 95 8.57 14.43 -10.68
CA SER A 95 9.03 15.79 -10.40
C SER A 95 7.89 16.75 -10.03
N ASP A 96 6.65 16.27 -9.91
CA ASP A 96 5.54 17.06 -9.40
C ASP A 96 5.41 16.81 -7.89
N PRO A 97 5.73 17.80 -7.03
CA PRO A 97 5.75 17.62 -5.58
C PRO A 97 4.37 17.31 -4.97
N ALA A 98 3.29 17.53 -5.72
CA ALA A 98 1.92 17.22 -5.26
C ALA A 98 1.44 15.82 -5.68
N ARG A 99 2.04 15.19 -6.71
CA ARG A 99 1.56 13.90 -7.25
C ARG A 99 1.95 12.72 -6.39
N ILE A 100 3.20 12.69 -5.95
CA ILE A 100 3.77 11.61 -5.15
C ILE A 100 4.24 12.20 -3.82
N VAL A 101 3.59 11.81 -2.74
CA VAL A 101 3.86 12.33 -1.39
C VAL A 101 4.01 11.22 -0.34
N SER A 102 3.73 9.97 -0.70
CA SER A 102 3.71 8.82 0.22
C SER A 102 4.70 7.69 -0.11
N LEU A 103 5.51 7.84 -1.17
CA LEU A 103 6.62 6.97 -1.51
C LEU A 103 7.80 7.79 -2.09
N ASP A 104 8.98 7.19 -2.17
CA ASP A 104 10.15 7.79 -2.83
C ASP A 104 10.19 7.45 -4.32
N PRO A 105 10.04 8.43 -5.24
CA PRO A 105 10.05 8.16 -6.68
C PRO A 105 11.35 7.52 -7.19
N PHE A 106 12.48 7.78 -6.52
CA PHE A 106 13.81 7.27 -6.88
C PHE A 106 14.24 6.08 -6.01
N GLY A 107 13.34 5.55 -5.18
CA GLY A 107 13.63 4.56 -4.16
C GLY A 107 14.27 3.27 -4.69
N HIS A 108 13.98 2.87 -5.92
CA HIS A 108 14.54 1.69 -6.59
C HIS A 108 15.91 1.93 -7.21
N MET A 109 16.30 3.19 -7.38
CA MET A 109 17.56 3.60 -8.02
C MET A 109 18.59 4.12 -7.02
N ALA A 110 18.26 4.21 -5.73
CA ALA A 110 19.09 4.83 -4.70
C ALA A 110 20.51 4.25 -4.63
N ALA A 111 20.66 2.93 -4.75
CA ALA A 111 21.97 2.27 -4.71
C ALA A 111 22.89 2.65 -5.88
N GLU A 112 22.31 2.90 -7.06
CA GLU A 112 23.05 3.31 -8.26
C GLU A 112 23.38 4.80 -8.23
N ILE A 113 22.37 5.63 -7.95
CA ILE A 113 22.50 7.09 -7.96
C ILE A 113 23.54 7.56 -6.92
N PHE A 114 23.50 6.96 -5.72
CA PHE A 114 24.35 7.35 -4.58
C PHE A 114 25.45 6.34 -4.28
N ALA A 115 25.90 5.58 -5.29
CA ALA A 115 26.92 4.55 -5.14
C ALA A 115 28.22 5.08 -4.50
N LYS A 116 28.60 6.34 -4.81
CA LYS A 116 29.78 6.99 -4.25
C LYS A 116 29.63 7.22 -2.75
N GLU A 117 28.53 7.84 -2.34
CA GLU A 117 28.23 8.15 -0.94
C GLU A 117 28.11 6.87 -0.09
N ILE A 118 27.49 5.83 -0.66
CA ILE A 118 27.41 4.50 -0.04
C ILE A 118 28.81 3.90 0.16
N ALA A 119 29.67 3.97 -0.86
CA ALA A 119 31.05 3.49 -0.77
C ALA A 119 31.88 4.27 0.27
N GLU A 120 31.63 5.57 0.41
CA GLU A 120 32.31 6.45 1.38
C GLU A 120 31.87 6.23 2.83
N GLY A 121 30.67 5.73 3.09
CA GLY A 121 30.20 5.77 4.47
C GLY A 121 28.72 5.73 4.73
N VAL A 122 27.97 6.30 3.80
CA VAL A 122 26.64 6.83 4.11
C VAL A 122 25.62 5.70 4.03
N ASP A 123 24.79 5.56 5.06
CA ASP A 123 23.76 4.52 5.17
C ASP A 123 22.52 4.89 4.36
N ILE A 124 22.66 4.87 3.03
CA ILE A 124 21.59 5.09 2.05
C ILE A 124 21.06 3.71 1.62
N ARG A 125 19.74 3.52 1.70
CA ARG A 125 19.10 2.24 1.36
C ARG A 125 17.96 2.45 0.37
N PRO A 126 17.76 1.52 -0.59
CA PRO A 126 16.57 1.49 -1.42
C PRO A 126 15.31 1.39 -0.55
N THR A 127 14.28 2.13 -0.94
CA THR A 127 12.92 2.03 -0.37
C THR A 127 11.96 1.32 -1.31
N ILE A 128 12.42 1.02 -2.53
CA ILE A 128 11.68 0.21 -3.51
C ILE A 128 12.63 -0.88 -4.03
N ALA A 129 12.13 -2.09 -4.17
CA ALA A 129 12.86 -3.20 -4.80
C ALA A 129 11.99 -3.88 -5.85
N ILE A 130 12.53 -4.14 -7.04
CA ILE A 130 11.81 -4.69 -8.19
C ILE A 130 12.44 -6.03 -8.58
N THR A 131 11.60 -7.07 -8.70
CA THR A 131 12.02 -8.41 -9.10
C THR A 131 10.99 -9.06 -10.05
N LYS A 132 11.32 -10.23 -10.59
CA LYS A 132 10.39 -11.07 -11.35
C LYS A 132 10.08 -12.33 -10.57
N ALA A 133 8.86 -12.83 -10.71
CA ALA A 133 8.41 -14.04 -10.03
C ALA A 133 7.41 -14.80 -10.90
N ARG A 134 7.06 -16.00 -10.44
CA ARG A 134 5.91 -16.76 -10.93
C ARG A 134 4.89 -16.87 -9.81
N LEU A 135 3.62 -16.67 -10.15
CA LEU A 135 2.49 -16.89 -9.25
C LEU A 135 1.88 -18.26 -9.55
N THR A 136 1.80 -19.10 -8.52
CA THR A 136 1.14 -20.41 -8.57
C THR A 136 -0.04 -20.37 -7.60
N MET A 137 -1.26 -20.48 -8.12
CA MET A 137 -2.50 -20.35 -7.32
C MET A 137 -3.54 -21.34 -7.81
N ALA A 138 -4.30 -21.93 -6.89
CA ALA A 138 -5.36 -22.88 -7.22
C ALA A 138 -6.43 -22.23 -8.13
N GLU A 139 -6.77 -20.97 -7.87
CA GLU A 139 -7.75 -20.22 -8.66
C GLU A 139 -7.31 -19.98 -10.09
N LEU A 140 -6.00 -19.79 -10.34
CA LEU A 140 -5.47 -19.63 -11.69
C LEU A 140 -5.59 -20.95 -12.47
N HIS A 141 -5.27 -22.09 -11.83
CA HIS A 141 -5.46 -23.40 -12.45
C HIS A 141 -6.94 -23.70 -12.71
N GLU A 142 -7.82 -23.30 -11.80
CA GLU A 142 -9.26 -23.44 -11.98
C GLU A 142 -9.79 -22.55 -13.12
N ALA A 143 -9.29 -21.31 -13.23
CA ALA A 143 -9.62 -20.41 -14.34
C ALA A 143 -9.16 -20.97 -15.69
N ILE A 144 -7.99 -21.63 -15.75
CA ILE A 144 -7.52 -22.34 -16.94
C ILE A 144 -8.41 -23.56 -17.24
N ARG A 145 -8.75 -24.37 -16.23
CA ARG A 145 -9.62 -25.55 -16.37
C ARG A 145 -11.02 -25.18 -16.87
N LEU A 146 -11.52 -24.02 -16.46
CA LEU A 146 -12.81 -23.46 -16.87
C LEU A 146 -12.71 -22.55 -18.10
N GLU A 147 -11.57 -22.56 -18.81
CA GLU A 147 -11.32 -21.82 -20.05
C GLU A 147 -11.50 -20.29 -19.94
N ARG A 148 -11.43 -19.74 -18.72
CA ARG A 148 -11.44 -18.28 -18.48
C ARG A 148 -10.10 -17.62 -18.77
N LEU A 149 -9.02 -18.41 -18.72
CA LEU A 149 -7.64 -18.07 -19.06
C LEU A 149 -7.06 -19.15 -19.98
N SER A 150 -6.23 -18.74 -20.94
CA SER A 150 -5.52 -19.66 -21.84
C SER A 150 -4.05 -19.76 -21.47
N ILE A 151 -3.42 -20.90 -21.72
CA ILE A 151 -1.96 -21.03 -21.67
C ILE A 151 -1.38 -20.42 -22.95
N ASP A 152 -0.51 -19.42 -22.83
CA ASP A 152 0.15 -18.74 -23.97
C ASP A 152 1.67 -18.94 -24.01
N GLY A 153 2.24 -19.55 -22.97
CA GLY A 153 3.68 -19.81 -22.85
C GLY A 153 4.50 -18.59 -22.40
N GLU A 154 3.92 -17.39 -22.31
CA GLU A 154 4.59 -16.15 -21.92
C GLU A 154 4.07 -15.63 -20.57
N ILE A 155 2.82 -15.18 -20.55
CA ILE A 155 2.12 -14.69 -19.35
C ILE A 155 1.68 -15.89 -18.52
N VAL A 156 0.96 -16.83 -19.14
CA VAL A 156 0.51 -18.08 -18.51
C VAL A 156 1.38 -19.20 -19.04
N ARG A 157 2.27 -19.72 -18.19
CA ARG A 157 3.23 -20.77 -18.52
C ARG A 157 2.52 -22.11 -18.71
N GLU A 158 3.20 -23.05 -19.35
CA GLU A 158 2.69 -24.41 -19.62
C GLU A 158 2.24 -25.15 -18.35
N ASN A 159 2.84 -24.87 -17.20
CA ASN A 159 2.47 -25.46 -15.92
C ASN A 159 1.34 -24.72 -15.18
N GLY A 160 0.75 -23.69 -15.79
CA GLY A 160 -0.31 -22.86 -15.20
C GLY A 160 0.20 -21.70 -14.34
N ASP A 161 1.52 -21.58 -14.14
CA ASP A 161 2.10 -20.44 -13.44
C ASP A 161 1.94 -19.14 -14.24
N VAL A 162 1.76 -18.03 -13.54
CA VAL A 162 1.70 -16.71 -14.16
C VAL A 162 2.98 -15.92 -13.93
N SER A 163 3.62 -15.47 -15.02
CA SER A 163 4.80 -14.61 -14.98
C SER A 163 4.43 -13.19 -14.55
N VAL A 164 5.14 -12.64 -13.57
CA VAL A 164 4.92 -11.26 -13.09
C VAL A 164 6.22 -10.51 -12.85
N THR A 165 6.18 -9.20 -13.06
CA THR A 165 7.14 -8.28 -12.42
C THR A 165 6.48 -7.78 -11.13
N LYS A 166 7.22 -7.79 -10.01
CA LYS A 166 6.70 -7.30 -8.73
C LYS A 166 7.63 -6.26 -8.12
N ALA A 167 7.05 -5.30 -7.41
CA ALA A 167 7.83 -4.37 -6.61
C ALA A 167 7.30 -4.31 -5.17
N ALA A 168 8.23 -4.23 -4.22
CA ALA A 168 7.94 -3.91 -2.83
C ALA A 168 8.31 -2.45 -2.58
N ILE A 169 7.43 -1.71 -1.89
CA ILE A 169 7.53 -0.27 -1.67
C ILE A 169 7.36 0.00 -0.17
N ASP A 170 8.42 0.51 0.45
CA ASP A 170 8.37 1.07 1.79
C ASP A 170 7.76 2.49 1.74
N PRO A 171 6.91 2.87 2.71
CA PRO A 171 6.30 4.18 2.74
C PRO A 171 7.34 5.26 3.06
N VAL A 172 7.32 6.35 2.29
CA VAL A 172 8.16 7.54 2.49
C VAL A 172 7.27 8.77 2.35
N TRP A 173 6.95 9.40 3.47
CA TRP A 173 5.99 10.49 3.52
C TRP A 173 6.68 11.85 3.44
N HIS A 174 6.31 12.66 2.47
CA HIS A 174 6.61 14.08 2.44
C HIS A 174 5.52 14.83 3.22
N ILE A 175 5.84 15.24 4.45
CA ILE A 175 4.88 15.77 5.43
C ILE A 175 4.07 16.96 4.89
N PRO A 176 4.67 17.99 4.25
CA PRO A 176 3.90 19.08 3.64
C PRO A 176 2.88 18.58 2.60
N GLY A 177 3.30 17.62 1.78
CA GLY A 177 2.44 17.00 0.76
C GLY A 177 1.30 16.18 1.36
N ILE A 178 1.58 15.43 2.44
CA ILE A 178 0.56 14.70 3.20
C ILE A 178 -0.45 15.68 3.81
N ALA A 179 0.01 16.76 4.46
CA ALA A 179 -0.87 17.75 5.07
C ALA A 179 -1.83 18.37 4.03
N ALA A 180 -1.30 18.74 2.85
CA ALA A 180 -2.11 19.23 1.74
C ALA A 180 -3.14 18.18 1.26
N ARG A 181 -2.75 16.91 1.15
CA ARG A 181 -3.63 15.82 0.69
C ARG A 181 -4.81 15.57 1.65
N PHE A 182 -4.62 15.80 2.95
CA PHE A 182 -5.68 15.72 3.97
C PHE A 182 -6.35 17.06 4.27
N SER A 183 -6.00 18.14 3.56
CA SER A 183 -6.57 19.47 3.78
C SER A 183 -6.42 19.98 5.23
N VAL A 184 -5.26 19.73 5.85
CA VAL A 184 -4.89 20.20 7.18
C VAL A 184 -3.59 21.00 7.14
N SER A 185 -3.31 21.81 8.16
CA SER A 185 -2.00 22.46 8.26
C SER A 185 -0.92 21.45 8.62
N GLU A 186 0.32 21.73 8.20
CA GLU A 186 1.47 20.91 8.55
C GLU A 186 1.68 20.82 10.07
N GLU A 187 1.53 21.94 10.77
CA GLU A 187 1.63 22.01 12.24
C GLU A 187 0.61 21.09 12.90
N GLN A 188 -0.65 21.15 12.46
CA GLN A 188 -1.71 20.29 12.98
C GLN A 188 -1.40 18.82 12.70
N LEU A 189 -1.00 18.47 11.48
CA LEU A 189 -0.66 17.10 11.10
C LEU A 189 0.48 16.55 11.99
N ARG A 190 1.59 17.29 12.09
CA ARG A 190 2.76 16.89 12.90
C ARG A 190 2.38 16.67 14.36
N ARG A 191 1.61 17.60 14.94
CA ARG A 191 1.12 17.51 16.32
C ARG A 191 0.23 16.29 16.52
N THR A 192 -0.76 16.09 15.65
CA THR A 192 -1.67 14.93 15.74
C THR A 192 -0.90 13.62 15.59
N LEU A 193 0.04 13.52 14.65
CA LEU A 193 0.88 12.33 14.50
C LEU A 193 1.70 12.06 15.78
N PHE A 194 2.29 13.09 16.38
CA PHE A 194 3.03 12.95 17.64
C PHE A 194 2.13 12.48 18.79
N GLU A 195 0.98 13.12 19.00
CA GLU A 195 0.05 12.79 20.09
C GLU A 195 -0.55 11.39 19.92
N GLN A 196 -1.01 11.04 18.71
CA GLN A 196 -1.67 9.75 18.43
C GLN A 196 -0.69 8.57 18.35
N THR A 197 0.62 8.83 18.22
CA THR A 197 1.66 7.80 18.35
C THR A 197 2.23 7.72 19.76
N GLY A 198 1.59 8.33 20.76
CA GLY A 198 2.07 8.30 22.16
C GLY A 198 3.44 8.96 22.34
N GLY A 199 3.77 9.94 21.48
CA GLY A 199 5.03 10.67 21.53
C GLY A 199 6.25 9.91 20.98
N MET A 200 6.05 8.83 20.21
CA MET A 200 7.14 7.99 19.68
C MET A 200 8.16 8.73 18.81
N TYR A 201 7.75 9.81 18.14
CA TYR A 201 8.58 10.56 17.19
C TYR A 201 8.66 12.04 17.57
N PRO A 202 9.46 12.43 18.59
CA PRO A 202 9.52 13.81 19.04
C PRO A 202 10.07 14.77 17.99
N GLU A 203 10.78 14.28 16.96
CA GLU A 203 11.22 15.08 15.80
C GLU A 203 10.05 15.72 15.05
N LEU A 204 8.84 15.15 15.10
CA LEU A 204 7.64 15.76 14.51
C LEU A 204 7.38 17.17 15.08
N VAL A 205 7.76 17.41 16.34
CA VAL A 205 7.57 18.70 17.02
C VAL A 205 8.88 19.48 17.09
N THR A 206 10.00 18.79 17.31
CA THR A 206 11.29 19.42 17.65
C THR A 206 12.19 19.71 16.44
N ARG A 207 11.90 19.10 15.27
CA ARG A 207 12.72 19.19 14.05
C ARG A 207 11.85 19.61 12.85
N PRO A 208 11.40 20.88 12.80
CA PRO A 208 10.63 21.38 11.67
C PRO A 208 11.44 21.44 10.36
N ASP A 209 12.77 21.27 10.44
CA ASP A 209 13.66 21.17 9.27
C ASP A 209 13.63 19.79 8.59
N LEU A 210 12.92 18.79 9.16
CA LEU A 210 12.75 17.47 8.57
C LEU A 210 11.34 17.34 7.96
N ASP A 211 11.28 17.33 6.64
CA ASP A 211 10.03 17.24 5.86
C ASP A 211 9.66 15.81 5.47
N VAL A 212 10.55 14.84 5.69
CA VAL A 212 10.32 13.44 5.33
C VAL A 212 10.17 12.56 6.56
N PHE A 213 9.13 11.74 6.57
CA PHE A 213 8.85 10.74 7.60
C PHE A 213 8.84 9.33 7.00
N LEU A 214 9.48 8.40 7.69
CA LEU A 214 9.43 6.96 7.41
C LEU A 214 8.47 6.29 8.40
N PRO A 215 7.14 6.31 8.13
CA PRO A 215 6.15 5.82 9.08
C PRO A 215 6.27 4.31 9.27
N PRO A 216 6.04 3.80 10.50
CA PRO A 216 6.13 2.38 10.80
C PRO A 216 4.87 1.60 10.38
N ILE A 217 4.35 1.85 9.18
CA ILE A 217 3.12 1.23 8.66
C ILE A 217 3.45 0.17 7.61
N GLY A 218 2.46 -0.68 7.29
CA GLY A 218 2.61 -1.67 6.23
C GLY A 218 2.90 -1.04 4.88
N GLY A 219 3.86 -1.62 4.16
CA GLY A 219 4.22 -1.20 2.79
C GLY A 219 3.20 -1.63 1.72
N THR A 220 3.56 -1.34 0.48
CA THR A 220 2.78 -1.72 -0.71
C THR A 220 3.54 -2.74 -1.53
N THR A 221 2.85 -3.78 -2.00
CA THR A 221 3.40 -4.69 -3.03
C THR A 221 2.60 -4.51 -4.30
N ILE A 222 3.27 -4.40 -5.44
CA ILE A 222 2.61 -4.38 -6.75
C ILE A 222 2.96 -5.62 -7.55
N TYR A 223 2.03 -6.07 -8.37
CA TYR A 223 2.18 -7.14 -9.34
C TYR A 223 1.77 -6.62 -10.71
N ILE A 224 2.70 -6.69 -11.65
CA ILE A 224 2.54 -6.26 -13.03
C ILE A 224 2.53 -7.51 -13.90
N PHE A 225 1.46 -7.65 -14.67
CA PHE A 225 1.22 -8.74 -15.60
C PHE A 225 1.44 -8.19 -17.02
N GLY A 226 2.28 -8.87 -17.80
CA GLY A 226 2.74 -8.35 -19.10
C GLY A 226 3.96 -7.43 -18.99
N ASP A 227 4.15 -6.58 -20.00
CA ASP A 227 5.26 -5.64 -20.08
C ASP A 227 5.01 -4.40 -19.20
N PRO A 228 5.86 -4.10 -18.20
CA PRO A 228 5.74 -2.89 -17.40
C PRO A 228 5.74 -1.58 -18.21
N ALA A 229 6.34 -1.54 -19.40
CA ALA A 229 6.30 -0.35 -20.25
C ALA A 229 4.87 -0.01 -20.72
N ALA A 230 4.02 -1.02 -20.90
CA ALA A 230 2.63 -0.84 -21.34
C ALA A 230 1.74 -0.15 -20.28
N LEU A 231 2.14 -0.07 -19.01
CA LEU A 231 1.38 0.63 -17.96
C LEU A 231 1.21 2.13 -18.22
N SER A 232 2.19 2.76 -18.88
CA SER A 232 2.20 4.20 -19.16
C SER A 232 1.98 4.53 -20.64
N ASP A 233 1.80 3.53 -21.49
CA ASP A 233 1.60 3.68 -22.93
C ASP A 233 0.12 3.98 -23.23
N PRO A 234 -0.23 5.15 -23.78
CA PRO A 234 -1.61 5.49 -24.11
C PRO A 234 -2.22 4.63 -25.23
N GLY A 235 -1.40 3.92 -26.01
CA GLY A 235 -1.83 2.99 -27.05
C GLY A 235 -2.14 1.58 -26.54
N ARG A 236 -1.92 1.30 -25.24
CA ARG A 236 -2.15 0.00 -24.61
C ARG A 236 -3.23 0.13 -23.55
N THR A 237 -3.98 -0.95 -23.35
CA THR A 237 -5.07 -1.01 -22.39
C THR A 237 -4.61 -1.53 -21.03
N LEU A 238 -5.23 -1.05 -19.95
CA LEU A 238 -4.87 -1.38 -18.58
C LEU A 238 -6.06 -1.91 -17.77
N ALA A 239 -5.90 -3.11 -17.20
CA ALA A 239 -6.76 -3.66 -16.16
C ALA A 239 -6.08 -3.50 -14.79
N CYS A 240 -6.74 -2.81 -13.86
CA CYS A 240 -6.15 -2.43 -12.57
C CYS A 240 -7.06 -2.79 -11.39
N ARG A 241 -6.45 -3.38 -10.36
CA ARG A 241 -7.05 -3.57 -9.03
C ARG A 241 -6.14 -2.95 -7.97
N VAL A 242 -6.68 -2.03 -7.18
CA VAL A 242 -6.04 -1.58 -5.94
C VAL A 242 -6.73 -2.23 -4.75
N HIS A 243 -6.00 -3.10 -4.06
CA HIS A 243 -6.48 -3.96 -2.99
C HIS A 243 -5.93 -3.52 -1.64
N ASP A 244 -6.78 -3.53 -0.62
CA ASP A 244 -6.37 -3.33 0.76
C ASP A 244 -6.42 -4.68 1.46
N GLU A 245 -5.34 -5.02 2.17
CA GLU A 245 -5.15 -6.30 2.87
C GLU A 245 -6.34 -6.72 3.73
N CYS A 246 -6.70 -7.99 3.62
CA CYS A 246 -7.64 -8.68 4.47
C CYS A 246 -7.14 -10.11 4.70
N ASN A 247 -6.21 -10.30 5.63
CA ASN A 247 -5.52 -11.56 5.91
C ASN A 247 -6.47 -12.77 5.97
N GLY A 248 -7.53 -12.68 6.78
CA GLY A 248 -8.51 -13.76 6.93
C GLY A 248 -9.20 -14.20 5.64
N SER A 249 -9.44 -13.30 4.68
CA SER A 249 -10.02 -13.65 3.39
C SER A 249 -8.93 -13.97 2.37
N ASP A 250 -7.97 -13.08 2.21
CA ASP A 250 -6.93 -13.15 1.19
C ASP A 250 -6.05 -14.40 1.33
N VAL A 251 -5.77 -14.84 2.56
CA VAL A 251 -4.93 -16.03 2.82
C VAL A 251 -5.78 -17.27 3.06
N PHE A 252 -6.82 -17.16 3.91
CA PHE A 252 -7.56 -18.32 4.43
C PHE A 252 -8.97 -18.51 3.84
N GLY A 253 -9.41 -17.63 2.93
CA GLY A 253 -10.67 -17.81 2.22
C GLY A 253 -11.92 -17.58 3.08
N SER A 254 -11.85 -16.74 4.12
CA SER A 254 -13.05 -16.33 4.89
C SER A 254 -14.16 -15.82 3.97
N ASP A 255 -15.38 -16.33 4.20
CA ASP A 255 -16.60 -16.13 3.42
C ASP A 255 -17.50 -14.99 3.94
N ILE A 256 -17.06 -14.27 4.97
CA ILE A 256 -17.81 -13.15 5.60
C ILE A 256 -17.62 -11.84 4.81
N CYS A 257 -16.64 -11.81 3.90
CA CYS A 257 -16.35 -10.63 3.08
C CYS A 257 -15.92 -11.02 1.67
N THR A 258 -15.89 -10.02 0.78
CA THR A 258 -15.59 -10.19 -0.65
C THR A 258 -14.13 -9.88 -1.02
N CYS A 259 -13.23 -9.76 -0.03
CA CYS A 259 -11.83 -9.37 -0.27
C CYS A 259 -11.09 -10.33 -1.20
N ARG A 260 -11.01 -11.63 -0.89
CA ARG A 260 -10.38 -12.62 -1.77
C ARG A 260 -11.07 -12.73 -3.12
N PRO A 261 -12.41 -12.88 -3.22
CA PRO A 261 -13.10 -12.89 -4.52
C PRO A 261 -12.70 -11.74 -5.45
N TYR A 262 -12.63 -10.52 -4.93
CA TYR A 262 -12.17 -9.36 -5.69
C TYR A 262 -10.68 -9.41 -6.06
N LEU A 263 -9.83 -9.90 -5.16
CA LEU A 263 -8.40 -10.04 -5.42
C LEU A 263 -8.17 -11.02 -6.57
N ILE A 264 -8.83 -12.18 -6.52
CA ILE A 264 -8.76 -13.20 -7.57
C ILE A 264 -9.32 -12.68 -8.89
N GLN A 265 -10.49 -12.01 -8.89
CA GLN A 265 -11.02 -11.37 -10.08
C GLN A 265 -10.03 -10.34 -10.66
N GLY A 266 -9.44 -9.51 -9.81
CA GLY A 266 -8.43 -8.53 -10.22
C GLY A 266 -7.21 -9.16 -10.87
N ILE A 267 -6.74 -10.30 -10.34
CA ILE A 267 -5.64 -11.07 -10.91
C ILE A 267 -6.07 -11.69 -12.26
N GLU A 268 -7.24 -12.34 -12.34
CA GLU A 268 -7.73 -12.96 -13.59
C GLU A 268 -7.88 -11.90 -14.71
N GLU A 269 -8.49 -10.74 -14.42
CA GLU A 269 -8.62 -9.64 -15.39
C GLU A 269 -7.26 -9.05 -15.79
N ALA A 270 -6.34 -8.90 -14.82
CA ALA A 270 -4.98 -8.43 -15.09
C ALA A 270 -4.20 -9.38 -16.01
N VAL A 271 -4.32 -10.69 -15.79
CA VAL A 271 -3.74 -11.71 -16.68
C VAL A 271 -4.37 -11.58 -18.07
N ARG A 272 -5.70 -11.61 -18.18
CA ARG A 272 -6.40 -11.54 -19.46
C ARG A 272 -6.03 -10.29 -20.26
N GLU A 273 -5.87 -9.15 -19.60
CA GLU A 273 -5.46 -7.90 -20.25
C GLU A 273 -4.03 -7.99 -20.80
N ALA A 274 -3.11 -8.55 -20.02
CA ALA A 274 -1.74 -8.79 -20.46
C ALA A 274 -1.68 -9.73 -21.68
N GLN A 275 -2.49 -10.80 -21.71
CA GLN A 275 -2.54 -11.74 -22.85
C GLN A 275 -3.05 -11.09 -24.15
N LYS A 276 -3.87 -10.04 -24.04
CA LYS A 276 -4.34 -9.24 -25.19
C LYS A 276 -3.30 -8.25 -25.70
N GLY A 277 -2.12 -8.19 -25.07
CA GLY A 277 -1.06 -7.24 -25.38
C GLY A 277 -1.23 -5.89 -24.67
N GLY A 278 -2.12 -5.78 -23.69
CA GLY A 278 -2.18 -4.66 -22.74
C GLY A 278 -1.29 -4.92 -21.52
N ALA A 279 -1.67 -4.34 -20.38
CA ALA A 279 -1.04 -4.62 -19.09
C ALA A 279 -2.07 -4.88 -17.99
N GLY A 280 -1.70 -5.74 -17.06
CA GLY A 280 -2.43 -5.96 -15.83
C GLY A 280 -1.69 -5.41 -14.62
N LEU A 281 -2.42 -4.83 -13.66
CA LEU A 281 -1.84 -4.30 -12.43
C LEU A 281 -2.68 -4.68 -11.20
N VAL A 282 -2.04 -5.30 -10.22
CA VAL A 282 -2.59 -5.46 -8.87
C VAL A 282 -1.69 -4.72 -7.88
N VAL A 283 -2.23 -3.71 -7.22
CA VAL A 283 -1.60 -3.01 -6.10
C VAL A 283 -2.16 -3.59 -4.81
N TYR A 284 -1.31 -4.08 -3.91
CA TYR A 284 -1.69 -4.66 -2.63
C TYR A 284 -1.13 -3.80 -1.48
N ASN A 285 -2.01 -3.06 -0.81
CA ASN A 285 -1.67 -2.22 0.32
C ASN A 285 -1.88 -2.99 1.63
N ARG A 286 -0.86 -3.02 2.50
CA ARG A 286 -0.93 -3.67 3.81
C ARG A 286 -1.67 -2.80 4.83
N LYS A 287 -2.99 -2.70 4.65
CA LYS A 287 -3.92 -1.85 5.40
C LYS A 287 -5.09 -2.69 5.95
N GLU A 288 -4.79 -3.64 6.81
CA GLU A 288 -5.79 -4.52 7.44
C GLU A 288 -6.90 -3.74 8.16
N GLY A 289 -8.13 -4.27 8.08
CA GLY A 289 -9.26 -3.80 8.87
C GLY A 289 -9.62 -2.33 8.63
N ARG A 290 -9.53 -1.85 7.38
CA ARG A 290 -9.74 -0.42 7.04
C ARG A 290 -8.76 0.53 7.77
N ALA A 291 -7.53 0.06 7.97
CA ALA A 291 -6.50 0.73 8.78
C ALA A 291 -6.79 0.80 10.29
N LEU A 292 -7.74 0.02 10.80
CA LEU A 292 -8.03 -0.11 12.24
C LEU A 292 -7.42 -1.38 12.87
N GLY A 293 -6.83 -2.25 12.04
CA GLY A 293 -6.22 -3.51 12.48
C GLY A 293 -7.20 -4.67 12.67
N GLU A 294 -6.64 -5.86 12.82
CA GLU A 294 -7.39 -7.13 12.83
C GLU A 294 -8.25 -7.33 14.09
N VAL A 295 -7.76 -6.88 15.25
CA VAL A 295 -8.50 -6.99 16.52
C VAL A 295 -9.82 -6.23 16.45
N THR A 296 -9.77 -4.95 16.05
CA THR A 296 -10.96 -4.10 15.91
C THR A 296 -11.94 -4.70 14.90
N LYS A 297 -11.45 -5.21 13.78
CA LYS A 297 -12.26 -5.91 12.78
C LYS A 297 -13.02 -7.10 13.37
N PHE A 298 -12.35 -7.93 14.19
CA PHE A 298 -13.01 -9.09 14.80
C PHE A 298 -14.01 -8.67 15.89
N LEU A 299 -13.73 -7.60 16.65
CA LEU A 299 -14.71 -7.02 17.57
C LEU A 299 -15.97 -6.54 16.83
N VAL A 300 -15.82 -5.89 15.67
CA VAL A 300 -16.94 -5.50 14.82
C VAL A 300 -17.73 -6.72 14.33
N TYR A 301 -17.05 -7.79 13.88
CA TYR A 301 -17.72 -9.03 13.46
C TYR A 301 -18.52 -9.65 14.61
N ASN A 302 -17.93 -9.73 15.80
CA ASN A 302 -18.61 -10.24 16.99
C ASN A 302 -19.83 -9.38 17.35
N ALA A 303 -19.70 -8.04 17.34
CA ALA A 303 -20.79 -7.13 17.64
C ALA A 303 -21.94 -7.29 16.62
N ARG A 304 -21.60 -7.36 15.32
CA ARG A 304 -22.56 -7.58 14.24
C ARG A 304 -23.32 -8.91 14.37
N LYS A 305 -22.65 -9.99 14.76
CA LYS A 305 -23.29 -11.32 14.91
C LYS A 305 -24.11 -11.45 16.20
N ARG A 306 -23.78 -10.70 17.26
CA ARG A 306 -24.42 -10.79 18.59
C ARG A 306 -25.57 -9.80 18.80
N GLN A 307 -25.70 -8.77 17.96
CA GLN A 307 -26.80 -7.83 18.08
C GLN A 307 -28.16 -8.53 17.91
N GLU A 308 -29.21 -7.92 18.47
CA GLU A 308 -30.58 -8.33 18.20
C GLU A 308 -30.87 -8.23 16.69
N GLY A 309 -31.52 -9.26 16.14
CA GLY A 309 -31.75 -9.38 14.69
C GLY A 309 -30.58 -9.98 13.90
N GLY A 310 -29.43 -10.24 14.54
CA GLY A 310 -28.26 -10.87 13.92
C GLY A 310 -27.46 -9.93 13.02
N ASP A 311 -26.63 -10.51 12.15
CA ASP A 311 -25.75 -9.74 11.25
C ASP A 311 -26.51 -9.25 10.02
N GLN A 312 -27.26 -8.16 10.18
CA GLN A 312 -28.10 -7.55 9.14
C GLN A 312 -27.33 -6.52 8.31
N ALA A 313 -27.64 -6.44 7.01
CA ALA A 313 -27.06 -5.42 6.15
C ALA A 313 -27.46 -3.99 6.58
N ALA A 314 -28.67 -3.83 7.12
CA ALA A 314 -29.20 -2.54 7.58
C ALA A 314 -28.34 -1.88 8.68
N THR A 315 -27.72 -2.66 9.57
CA THR A 315 -26.94 -2.14 10.72
C THR A 315 -25.42 -2.30 10.53
N TYR A 316 -24.98 -2.69 9.33
CA TYR A 316 -23.57 -3.00 9.04
C TYR A 316 -22.60 -1.87 9.38
N PHE A 317 -22.91 -0.64 8.92
CA PHE A 317 -22.06 0.52 9.16
C PHE A 317 -22.21 1.08 10.56
N GLU A 318 -23.43 1.10 11.11
CA GLU A 318 -23.71 1.51 12.49
C GLU A 318 -22.88 0.69 13.48
N ARG A 319 -22.86 -0.64 13.34
CA ARG A 319 -22.05 -1.49 14.22
C ARG A 319 -20.55 -1.28 14.07
N THR A 320 -20.09 -0.93 12.88
CA THR A 320 -18.70 -0.54 12.68
C THR A 320 -18.38 0.73 13.46
N GLU A 321 -19.24 1.75 13.34
CA GLU A 321 -19.11 3.02 14.05
C GLU A 321 -19.19 2.87 15.57
N CYS A 322 -20.11 2.06 16.10
CA CYS A 322 -20.23 1.82 17.54
C CYS A 322 -18.95 1.24 18.16
N VAL A 323 -18.21 0.40 17.42
CA VAL A 323 -17.02 -0.29 17.93
C VAL A 323 -15.74 0.48 17.61
N ALA A 324 -15.63 1.03 16.40
CA ALA A 324 -14.43 1.68 15.92
C ALA A 324 -14.43 3.21 16.05
N GLY A 325 -15.56 3.82 16.41
CA GLY A 325 -15.76 5.28 16.45
C GLY A 325 -15.90 5.95 15.08
N VAL A 326 -15.76 5.19 13.99
CA VAL A 326 -15.88 5.66 12.60
C VAL A 326 -16.27 4.50 11.68
N GLN A 327 -17.01 4.79 10.62
CA GLN A 327 -17.39 3.79 9.62
C GLN A 327 -16.22 3.38 8.71
N ASP A 328 -15.29 4.31 8.43
CA ASP A 328 -14.12 4.09 7.58
C ASP A 328 -12.98 5.04 7.97
N ALA A 329 -11.80 4.49 8.26
CA ALA A 329 -10.60 5.25 8.59
C ALA A 329 -9.54 5.20 7.46
N ARG A 330 -9.89 4.68 6.28
CA ARG A 330 -8.93 4.51 5.19
C ARG A 330 -8.57 5.85 4.57
N PHE A 331 -7.27 6.09 4.51
CA PHE A 331 -6.67 7.16 3.74
C PHE A 331 -6.45 6.73 2.29
N GLN A 332 -7.53 6.67 1.50
CA GLN A 332 -7.46 6.33 0.08
C GLN A 332 -6.77 7.42 -0.73
N GLN A 333 -6.69 8.64 -0.22
CA GLN A 333 -6.05 9.77 -0.90
C GLN A 333 -4.56 9.55 -1.18
N LEU A 334 -3.89 8.62 -0.48
CA LEU A 334 -2.48 8.24 -0.75
C LEU A 334 -2.34 7.12 -1.79
N MET A 335 -3.43 6.39 -2.07
CA MET A 335 -3.41 5.25 -3.00
C MET A 335 -2.94 5.59 -4.43
N PRO A 336 -3.18 6.79 -5.00
CA PRO A 336 -2.83 7.05 -6.40
C PRO A 336 -1.33 7.25 -6.60
N ASP A 337 -0.56 7.51 -5.54
CA ASP A 337 0.87 7.83 -5.63
C ASP A 337 1.68 6.73 -6.33
N VAL A 338 1.33 5.45 -6.09
CA VAL A 338 1.97 4.32 -6.79
C VAL A 338 1.56 4.24 -8.26
N LEU A 339 0.35 4.66 -8.61
CA LEU A 339 -0.09 4.72 -10.00
C LEU A 339 0.65 5.84 -10.75
N HIS A 340 0.82 6.99 -10.11
CA HIS A 340 1.66 8.08 -10.62
C HIS A 340 3.12 7.68 -10.74
N TRP A 341 3.64 6.89 -9.78
CA TRP A 341 4.98 6.33 -9.86
C TRP A 341 5.17 5.42 -11.07
N LEU A 342 4.15 4.63 -11.43
CA LEU A 342 4.13 3.79 -12.64
C LEU A 342 3.83 4.58 -13.93
N GLY A 343 3.66 5.91 -13.85
CA GLY A 343 3.37 6.76 -15.01
C GLY A 343 1.94 6.65 -15.55
N ILE A 344 1.05 5.95 -14.85
CA ILE A 344 -0.33 5.68 -15.29
C ILE A 344 -1.11 6.99 -15.36
N ARG A 345 -1.87 7.16 -16.46
CA ARG A 345 -2.77 8.30 -16.68
C ARG A 345 -4.20 7.90 -17.00
N ARG A 346 -4.41 6.64 -17.41
CA ARG A 346 -5.69 6.07 -17.80
C ARG A 346 -5.74 4.60 -17.37
N ILE A 347 -6.89 4.19 -16.86
CA ILE A 347 -7.22 2.81 -16.51
C ILE A 347 -8.46 2.43 -17.31
N ASP A 348 -8.34 1.47 -18.22
CA ASP A 348 -9.46 1.01 -19.04
C ASP A 348 -10.45 0.21 -18.22
N ARG A 349 -9.96 -0.73 -17.39
CA ARG A 349 -10.80 -1.60 -16.55
C ARG A 349 -10.36 -1.50 -15.10
N PHE A 350 -11.13 -0.81 -14.26
CA PHE A 350 -10.88 -0.68 -12.84
C PHE A 350 -11.75 -1.65 -12.04
N ILE A 351 -11.15 -2.70 -11.47
CA ILE A 351 -11.88 -3.74 -10.73
C ILE A 351 -12.19 -3.24 -9.32
N SER A 352 -13.29 -2.51 -9.15
CA SER A 352 -13.73 -1.96 -7.86
C SER A 352 -15.15 -1.38 -7.91
N MET A 353 -15.93 -1.68 -6.88
CA MET A 353 -17.18 -0.96 -6.56
C MET A 353 -16.97 0.22 -5.60
N SER A 354 -15.76 0.46 -5.10
CA SER A 354 -15.52 1.49 -4.08
C SER A 354 -15.42 2.89 -4.69
N ASP A 355 -16.37 3.76 -4.34
CA ASP A 355 -16.34 5.18 -4.75
C ASP A 355 -15.15 5.90 -4.17
N MET A 356 -14.82 5.67 -2.89
CA MET A 356 -13.62 6.25 -2.27
C MET A 356 -12.33 5.98 -3.06
N LYS A 357 -12.20 4.79 -3.67
CA LYS A 357 -11.05 4.45 -4.51
C LYS A 357 -11.13 5.14 -5.87
N TYR A 358 -12.30 5.12 -6.48
CA TYR A 358 -12.56 5.78 -7.75
C TYR A 358 -12.29 7.30 -7.66
N ASP A 359 -12.86 7.96 -6.64
CA ASP A 359 -12.73 9.39 -6.40
C ASP A 359 -11.28 9.78 -6.10
N ALA A 360 -10.56 8.98 -5.30
CA ALA A 360 -9.14 9.23 -5.03
C ALA A 360 -8.28 9.15 -6.31
N ILE A 361 -8.52 8.14 -7.17
CA ILE A 361 -7.77 7.96 -8.42
C ILE A 361 -8.10 9.07 -9.42
N THR A 362 -9.40 9.29 -9.69
CA THR A 362 -9.85 10.30 -10.66
C THR A 362 -9.56 11.72 -10.20
N GLY A 363 -9.76 12.02 -8.92
CA GLY A 363 -9.39 13.30 -8.31
C GLY A 363 -7.89 13.58 -8.34
N SER A 364 -7.05 12.55 -8.49
CA SER A 364 -5.62 12.69 -8.70
C SER A 364 -5.22 12.88 -10.18
N GLY A 365 -6.19 12.96 -11.10
CA GLY A 365 -5.99 13.20 -12.53
C GLY A 365 -5.76 11.95 -13.38
N ILE A 366 -6.11 10.76 -12.89
CA ILE A 366 -6.07 9.51 -13.66
C ILE A 366 -7.47 9.19 -14.16
N GLU A 367 -7.63 9.03 -15.48
CA GLU A 367 -8.90 8.65 -16.09
C GLU A 367 -9.25 7.18 -15.77
N ILE A 368 -10.52 6.91 -15.47
CA ILE A 368 -11.07 5.55 -15.38
C ILE A 368 -12.18 5.43 -16.41
N VAL A 369 -12.03 4.51 -17.37
CA VAL A 369 -12.98 4.29 -18.46
C VAL A 369 -14.15 3.43 -17.99
N GLU A 370 -13.85 2.30 -17.34
CA GLU A 370 -14.85 1.35 -16.87
C GLU A 370 -14.57 0.94 -15.41
N ARG A 371 -15.62 0.88 -14.59
CA ARG A 371 -15.59 0.24 -13.27
C ARG A 371 -16.18 -1.16 -13.39
N VAL A 372 -15.40 -2.16 -13.05
CA VAL A 372 -15.81 -3.58 -13.10
C VAL A 372 -16.23 -4.03 -11.70
N PRO A 373 -17.52 -4.37 -11.49
CA PRO A 373 -18.00 -4.86 -10.20
C PRO A 373 -17.60 -6.33 -9.98
N ILE A 374 -17.78 -6.83 -8.75
CA ILE A 374 -17.70 -8.27 -8.48
C ILE A 374 -18.87 -9.00 -9.17
N PRO A 375 -18.63 -10.13 -9.85
CA PRO A 375 -19.67 -11.00 -10.39
C PRO A 375 -20.50 -11.63 -9.26
N GLU A 376 -21.78 -11.85 -9.53
CA GLU A 376 -22.73 -12.33 -8.53
C GLU A 376 -22.37 -13.73 -8.00
N GLU A 377 -21.86 -14.59 -8.88
CA GLU A 377 -21.40 -15.94 -8.59
C GLU A 377 -20.14 -16.00 -7.71
N LEU A 378 -19.39 -14.90 -7.61
CA LEU A 378 -18.19 -14.82 -6.77
C LEU A 378 -18.49 -14.25 -5.38
N ILE A 379 -19.73 -13.84 -5.08
CA ILE A 379 -20.10 -13.30 -3.77
C ILE A 379 -20.49 -14.45 -2.84
N PRO A 380 -19.71 -14.72 -1.76
CA PRO A 380 -20.10 -15.70 -0.77
C PRO A 380 -21.44 -15.34 -0.11
N SER A 381 -22.19 -16.34 0.33
CA SER A 381 -23.52 -16.14 0.93
C SER A 381 -23.49 -15.22 2.15
N ASP A 382 -22.54 -15.40 3.07
CA ASP A 382 -22.42 -14.58 4.28
C ASP A 382 -21.92 -13.15 3.96
N ALA A 383 -21.13 -13.00 2.90
CA ALA A 383 -20.67 -11.71 2.42
C ALA A 383 -21.76 -10.87 1.73
N ARG A 384 -22.96 -11.43 1.50
CA ARG A 384 -24.11 -10.67 0.98
C ARG A 384 -24.46 -9.48 1.88
N VAL A 385 -24.33 -9.67 3.20
CA VAL A 385 -24.52 -8.63 4.21
C VAL A 385 -23.63 -7.41 3.92
N GLU A 386 -22.36 -7.64 3.60
CA GLU A 386 -21.41 -6.59 3.25
C GLU A 386 -21.78 -5.92 1.93
N ILE A 387 -22.09 -6.71 0.89
CA ILE A 387 -22.36 -6.19 -0.44
C ILE A 387 -23.63 -5.33 -0.47
N ASP A 388 -24.71 -5.82 0.11
CA ASP A 388 -25.99 -5.10 0.09
C ASP A 388 -25.89 -3.79 0.91
N ALA A 389 -25.23 -3.85 2.08
CA ALA A 389 -24.95 -2.65 2.87
C ALA A 389 -24.14 -1.61 2.08
N LYS A 390 -23.08 -2.04 1.37
CA LYS A 390 -22.26 -1.15 0.54
C LYS A 390 -23.03 -0.53 -0.62
N LYS A 391 -23.84 -1.34 -1.34
CA LYS A 391 -24.69 -0.85 -2.43
C LYS A 391 -25.68 0.21 -1.93
N ALA A 392 -26.29 -0.03 -0.76
CA ALA A 392 -27.19 0.93 -0.13
C ALA A 392 -26.47 2.23 0.29
N ALA A 393 -25.24 2.13 0.80
CA ALA A 393 -24.39 3.27 1.15
C ALA A 393 -23.81 4.03 -0.06
N GLY A 394 -24.18 3.64 -1.29
CA GLY A 394 -23.86 4.39 -2.51
C GLY A 394 -22.80 3.77 -3.41
N TYR A 395 -22.14 2.68 -2.99
CA TYR A 395 -21.10 2.02 -3.79
C TYR A 395 -21.63 1.69 -5.19
N PHE A 396 -20.82 1.98 -6.20
CA PHE A 396 -21.14 1.67 -7.60
C PHE A 396 -21.60 0.22 -7.77
N SER A 397 -22.74 0.05 -8.43
CA SER A 397 -23.28 -1.24 -8.81
C SER A 397 -24.08 -1.09 -10.10
N PRO A 398 -24.03 -2.08 -11.02
CA PRO A 398 -24.91 -2.08 -12.19
C PRO A 398 -26.36 -2.42 -11.83
N THR A 399 -26.62 -2.96 -10.63
CA THR A 399 -27.95 -3.34 -10.16
C THR A 399 -28.59 -2.22 -9.33
N ALA A 400 -29.93 -2.21 -9.26
CA ALA A 400 -30.66 -1.28 -8.40
C ALA A 400 -30.18 -1.36 -6.93
N ARG A 401 -30.26 -0.23 -6.22
CA ARG A 401 -29.96 -0.18 -4.79
C ARG A 401 -30.96 -1.04 -4.02
N PRO A 402 -30.51 -1.85 -3.05
CA PRO A 402 -31.42 -2.60 -2.18
C PRO A 402 -32.38 -1.67 -1.46
N SER A 403 -33.64 -2.09 -1.30
CA SER A 403 -34.61 -1.38 -0.46
C SER A 403 -34.29 -1.56 1.02
N SER A 404 -34.90 -0.75 1.89
CA SER A 404 -34.79 -0.93 3.35
C SER A 404 -35.19 -2.34 3.78
N ASP A 405 -36.26 -2.87 3.17
CA ASP A 405 -36.80 -4.19 3.48
C ASP A 405 -35.83 -5.29 3.05
N ASP A 406 -35.15 -5.13 1.91
CA ASP A 406 -34.10 -6.04 1.47
C ASP A 406 -32.95 -6.08 2.48
N LEU A 407 -32.51 -4.91 2.97
CA LEU A 407 -31.41 -4.82 3.92
C LEU A 407 -31.69 -5.47 5.28
N THR A 408 -32.94 -5.43 5.75
CA THR A 408 -33.35 -6.11 6.98
C THR A 408 -33.48 -7.63 6.77
N ARG A 409 -33.81 -8.07 5.55
CA ARG A 409 -33.92 -9.50 5.20
C ARG A 409 -32.57 -10.16 4.89
N THR A 410 -31.58 -9.39 4.44
CA THR A 410 -30.20 -9.87 4.28
C THR A 410 -29.54 -10.02 5.64
N VAL A 411 -29.57 -11.24 6.17
CA VAL A 411 -28.98 -11.59 7.46
C VAL A 411 -27.94 -12.68 7.28
N GLY A 412 -26.75 -12.46 7.84
CA GLY A 412 -25.68 -13.45 7.86
C GLY A 412 -25.99 -14.64 8.78
N ARG A 413 -25.17 -15.69 8.66
CA ARG A 413 -25.20 -16.87 9.54
C ARG A 413 -25.06 -16.46 11.00
N SER A 414 -25.84 -17.11 11.87
CA SER A 414 -25.77 -16.96 13.31
C SER A 414 -24.57 -17.71 13.91
N LEU A 415 -24.19 -17.38 15.15
CA LEU A 415 -23.01 -17.97 15.81
C LEU A 415 -23.16 -19.47 16.07
N GLU A 416 -24.39 -19.97 16.22
CA GLU A 416 -24.67 -21.38 16.51
C GLU A 416 -24.52 -22.29 15.28
N LYS A 417 -24.30 -21.72 14.09
CA LYS A 417 -24.20 -22.44 12.82
C LYS A 417 -22.75 -22.66 12.34
N TYR A 418 -21.76 -22.38 13.18
CA TYR A 418 -20.32 -22.51 12.88
C TYR A 418 -19.72 -23.79 13.43
#